data_AF-A0A0K0PCV9-F1
#
_entry.id   AF-A0A0K0PCV9-F1
#
_cell.length_a   1.000
_cell.length_b   1.000
_cell.length_c   1.000
_cell.angle_alpha   90.00
_cell.angle_beta   90.00
_cell.angle_gamma   90.00
#
_symmetry.space_group_name_H-M   'P 1'
#
loop_
_entity.id
_entity.type
_entity.pdbx_description
1 polymer ?
#
loop_
_entity_poly.entity_id
_entity_poly.type
_entity_poly.pdbx_seq_one_letter_code
_entity_poly.pdbx_strand_id
1 'polypeptide(L)'
;PAYIYNTNPYYFVFGCNNTRDNGKIGIVELIISKNEEMIKGCNFNSDAIEHFSNNMRPDETECKIDAYPNDIIGFICPKKQNFVSSKHVLDIDADTDADLENVDVNPNDCFDSINIDSTKKYIVNELPGAQTYRNKSRNMPRYFKVPYHNNELDVIFQCSCVMGSKTNKIIVTVKALNGQIPKKYEKSEIKSSPSIVDGPVRACPHKQSIEPKLIKWNNKDTETIDSCKIDVNRFYSYAQLACPNNNFSMHSNIQLTYNILKPNKIDEYKTFNESELNNLIPHSEILVDVVESNNDINVDTYNLYLFFPYYIKENYEINVLCDNTNTTYESKKGGKYIYNIKIPKREKKVKGCNFNSNKKSEMFENGEIIKLDENTNTCKIDAKPKDVIAFECPP
;
A
#
# COMPACT_ATOMS: atom_id res chain seq x y z
N PRO A 1 -12.10 -8.27 -4.17
CA PRO A 1 -11.56 -8.20 -5.56
C PRO A 1 -10.05 -7.99 -5.52
N ALA A 2 -9.29 -8.72 -6.34
CA ALA A 2 -7.83 -8.55 -6.37
C ALA A 2 -7.40 -7.20 -6.99
N TYR A 3 -8.28 -6.58 -7.79
CA TYR A 3 -8.05 -5.26 -8.37
C TYR A 3 -9.27 -4.35 -8.20
N ILE A 4 -9.04 -3.10 -7.79
CA ILE A 4 -10.02 -2.06 -7.51
C ILE A 4 -9.41 -0.73 -7.95
N TYR A 5 -9.92 -0.18 -9.05
CA TYR A 5 -9.41 1.06 -9.67
C TYR A 5 -9.90 2.34 -8.97
N ASN A 6 -11.07 2.30 -8.31
CA ASN A 6 -11.70 3.50 -7.79
C ASN A 6 -10.88 4.14 -6.66
N THR A 7 -10.68 5.44 -6.72
CA THR A 7 -9.99 6.22 -5.68
C THR A 7 -10.83 6.38 -4.42
N ASN A 8 -12.16 6.35 -4.55
CA ASN A 8 -13.06 6.35 -3.40
C ASN A 8 -13.36 4.90 -2.98
N PRO A 9 -13.35 4.58 -1.68
CA PRO A 9 -13.66 3.25 -1.21
C PRO A 9 -15.11 2.89 -1.56
N TYR A 10 -15.33 1.65 -1.99
CA TYR A 10 -16.68 1.14 -2.11
C TYR A 10 -17.26 0.89 -0.72
N TYR A 11 -18.39 1.50 -0.43
CA TYR A 11 -19.10 1.33 0.84
C TYR A 11 -20.36 0.50 0.60
N PHE A 12 -20.40 -0.68 1.20
CA PHE A 12 -21.58 -1.54 1.18
C PHE A 12 -22.14 -1.64 2.58
N VAL A 13 -23.45 -1.42 2.71
CA VAL A 13 -24.19 -1.72 3.94
C VAL A 13 -25.19 -2.79 3.61
N PHE A 14 -25.10 -3.91 4.29
CA PHE A 14 -26.07 -4.99 4.17
C PHE A 14 -26.34 -5.56 5.56
N GLY A 15 -27.52 -6.13 5.75
CA GLY A 15 -27.93 -6.56 7.08
C GLY A 15 -29.09 -7.55 7.03
N CYS A 16 -29.32 -8.18 8.17
CA CYS A 16 -30.46 -9.06 8.39
C CYS A 16 -31.38 -8.44 9.44
N ASN A 17 -32.69 -8.47 9.17
CA ASN A 17 -33.70 -8.00 10.10
C ASN A 17 -34.40 -9.21 10.74
N ASN A 18 -34.07 -9.49 12.01
CA ASN A 18 -34.70 -10.57 12.78
C ASN A 18 -35.64 -10.06 13.87
N THR A 19 -36.24 -8.87 13.71
CA THR A 19 -37.08 -8.26 14.76
C THR A 19 -38.43 -8.97 14.96
N ARG A 20 -38.78 -9.97 14.13
CA ARG A 20 -40.07 -10.68 14.24
C ARG A 20 -40.16 -11.61 15.46
N ASP A 21 -39.04 -12.07 16.01
CA ASP A 21 -38.98 -13.01 17.16
C ASP A 21 -38.14 -12.44 18.33
N ASN A 22 -38.29 -11.14 18.66
CA ASN A 22 -37.42 -10.42 19.62
C ASN A 22 -35.92 -10.42 19.26
N GLY A 23 -35.58 -10.75 18.01
CA GLY A 23 -34.21 -10.70 17.51
C GLY A 23 -33.72 -9.28 17.24
N LYS A 24 -32.42 -9.14 16.97
CA LYS A 24 -31.77 -7.86 16.65
C LYS A 24 -31.64 -7.67 15.13
N ILE A 25 -31.42 -6.43 14.73
CA ILE A 25 -30.96 -6.10 13.38
C ILE A 25 -29.44 -6.26 13.38
N GLY A 26 -28.93 -7.14 12.51
CA GLY A 26 -27.49 -7.23 12.23
C GLY A 26 -27.15 -6.34 11.04
N ILE A 27 -26.19 -5.44 11.20
CA ILE A 27 -25.69 -4.57 10.13
C ILE A 27 -24.22 -4.89 9.90
N VAL A 28 -23.83 -5.07 8.64
CA VAL A 28 -22.45 -5.21 8.20
C VAL A 28 -22.13 -4.03 7.31
N GLU A 29 -21.12 -3.28 7.72
CA GLU A 29 -20.52 -2.21 6.92
C GLU A 29 -19.22 -2.75 6.31
N LEU A 30 -19.18 -2.85 4.99
CA LEU A 30 -18.03 -3.32 4.24
C LEU A 30 -17.42 -2.16 3.45
N ILE A 31 -16.19 -1.81 3.80
CA ILE A 31 -15.39 -0.80 3.11
C ILE A 31 -14.35 -1.51 2.27
N ILE A 32 -14.38 -1.32 0.95
CA ILE A 32 -13.40 -1.89 0.03
C ILE A 32 -12.54 -0.78 -0.59
N SER A 33 -11.29 -0.69 -0.14
CA SER A 33 -10.31 0.31 -0.58
C SER A 33 -9.69 -0.02 -1.94
N LYS A 34 -9.09 0.99 -2.56
CA LYS A 34 -8.34 0.87 -3.81
C LYS A 34 -7.23 -0.19 -3.69
N ASN A 35 -7.09 -1.05 -4.69
CA ASN A 35 -6.01 -2.04 -4.79
C ASN A 35 -5.61 -2.17 -6.27
N GLU A 36 -4.39 -1.74 -6.60
CA GLU A 36 -3.87 -1.76 -7.97
C GLU A 36 -2.89 -2.90 -8.22
N GLU A 37 -2.82 -3.90 -7.33
CA GLU A 37 -2.02 -5.10 -7.62
C GLU A 37 -2.58 -5.81 -8.86
N MET A 38 -1.74 -5.91 -9.90
CA MET A 38 -2.05 -6.71 -11.06
C MET A 38 -2.20 -8.18 -10.67
N ILE A 39 -3.24 -8.81 -11.19
CA ILE A 39 -3.48 -10.24 -11.08
C ILE A 39 -2.47 -10.95 -11.97
N LYS A 40 -1.66 -11.80 -11.35
CA LYS A 40 -0.72 -12.66 -12.08
C LYS A 40 -1.52 -13.72 -12.81
N GLY A 41 -1.54 -13.68 -14.13
CA GLY A 41 -2.53 -14.47 -14.83
C GLY A 41 -2.69 -14.17 -16.30
N CYS A 42 -3.73 -14.74 -16.88
CA CYS A 42 -3.94 -14.76 -18.32
C CYS A 42 -5.33 -14.21 -18.66
N ASN A 43 -5.36 -13.12 -19.42
CA ASN A 43 -6.56 -12.66 -20.09
C ASN A 43 -6.61 -13.22 -21.51
N PHE A 44 -7.57 -14.10 -21.78
CA PHE A 44 -7.81 -14.66 -23.11
C PHE A 44 -8.90 -13.90 -23.89
N ASN A 45 -9.46 -12.81 -23.36
CA ASN A 45 -10.36 -11.96 -24.13
C ASN A 45 -9.61 -11.22 -25.25
N SER A 46 -10.36 -10.83 -26.30
CA SER A 46 -9.85 -9.95 -27.34
C SER A 46 -9.46 -8.58 -26.80
N ASP A 47 -10.21 -8.10 -25.81
CA ASP A 47 -10.01 -6.78 -25.21
C ASP A 47 -8.99 -6.91 -24.09
N ALA A 48 -8.02 -5.99 -24.08
CA ALA A 48 -7.03 -5.93 -23.01
C ALA A 48 -7.72 -5.60 -21.68
N ILE A 49 -7.39 -6.37 -20.65
CA ILE A 49 -7.83 -6.14 -19.28
C ILE A 49 -6.60 -5.71 -18.51
N GLU A 50 -6.56 -4.44 -18.12
CA GLU A 50 -5.38 -3.77 -17.55
C GLU A 50 -4.86 -4.41 -16.26
N HIS A 51 -5.71 -5.15 -15.54
CA HIS A 51 -5.37 -5.75 -14.27
C HIS A 51 -4.88 -7.21 -14.37
N PHE A 52 -4.69 -7.77 -15.56
CA PHE A 52 -4.03 -9.06 -15.75
C PHE A 52 -2.59 -8.85 -16.25
N SER A 53 -1.66 -9.63 -15.72
CA SER A 53 -0.25 -9.53 -16.11
C SER A 53 0.03 -9.93 -17.57
N ASN A 54 -0.80 -10.80 -18.15
CA ASN A 54 -0.66 -11.25 -19.54
C ASN A 54 -1.99 -11.09 -20.29
N ASN A 55 -1.99 -10.19 -21.28
CA ASN A 55 -3.06 -10.06 -22.26
C ASN A 55 -2.66 -10.86 -23.51
N MET A 56 -3.29 -12.01 -23.70
CA MET A 56 -2.89 -13.00 -24.71
C MET A 56 -3.31 -12.55 -26.11
N ARG A 57 -2.43 -12.72 -27.09
CA ARG A 57 -2.75 -12.41 -28.48
C ARG A 57 -3.68 -13.47 -29.09
N PRO A 58 -4.44 -13.16 -30.16
CA PRO A 58 -5.36 -14.11 -30.79
C PRO A 58 -4.69 -15.39 -31.32
N ASP A 59 -3.41 -15.36 -31.64
CA ASP A 59 -2.59 -16.49 -32.09
C ASP A 59 -1.94 -17.28 -30.94
N GLU A 60 -1.90 -16.73 -29.73
CA GLU A 60 -1.33 -17.38 -28.56
C GLU A 60 -2.38 -18.24 -27.84
N THR A 61 -2.13 -19.55 -27.78
CA THR A 61 -3.02 -20.53 -27.14
C THR A 61 -2.52 -21.02 -25.79
N GLU A 62 -1.27 -20.71 -25.40
CA GLU A 62 -0.69 -21.16 -24.13
C GLU A 62 -0.11 -19.99 -23.35
N CYS A 63 -0.55 -19.84 -22.11
CA CYS A 63 -0.06 -18.84 -21.17
C CYS A 63 0.62 -19.55 -20.00
N LYS A 64 1.93 -19.36 -19.86
CA LYS A 64 2.75 -20.01 -18.82
C LYS A 64 3.00 -19.05 -17.67
N ILE A 65 2.72 -19.49 -16.45
CA ILE A 65 2.84 -18.69 -15.23
C ILE A 65 3.67 -19.47 -14.21
N ASP A 66 4.83 -18.94 -13.85
CA ASP A 66 5.52 -19.39 -12.63
C ASP A 66 4.82 -18.78 -11.42
N ALA A 67 4.54 -19.54 -10.38
CA ALA A 67 3.77 -19.09 -9.22
C ALA A 67 4.51 -19.41 -7.91
N TYR A 68 4.41 -18.50 -6.94
CA TYR A 68 5.05 -18.59 -5.63
C TYR A 68 3.99 -18.55 -4.54
N PRO A 69 4.30 -18.95 -3.29
CA PRO A 69 3.30 -18.91 -2.24
C PRO A 69 2.67 -17.51 -2.09
N ASN A 70 1.42 -17.46 -1.66
CA ASN A 70 0.50 -16.31 -1.63
C ASN A 70 0.26 -15.56 -2.95
N ASP A 71 0.88 -15.94 -4.07
CA ASP A 71 0.47 -15.39 -5.37
C ASP A 71 -1.03 -15.66 -5.60
N ILE A 72 -1.75 -14.65 -6.07
CA ILE A 72 -3.11 -14.81 -6.59
C ILE A 72 -2.97 -15.00 -8.10
N ILE A 73 -3.17 -16.24 -8.54
CA ILE A 73 -3.15 -16.62 -9.95
C ILE A 73 -4.57 -16.55 -10.49
N GLY A 74 -4.73 -15.99 -11.69
CA GLY A 74 -6.04 -15.91 -12.32
C GLY A 74 -6.03 -16.18 -13.81
N PHE A 75 -7.19 -16.53 -14.35
CA PHE A 75 -7.45 -16.41 -15.78
C PHE A 75 -8.90 -16.06 -16.05
N ILE A 76 -9.14 -15.48 -17.22
CA ILE A 76 -10.48 -15.23 -17.74
C ILE A 76 -10.55 -15.76 -19.17
N CYS A 77 -11.62 -16.53 -19.45
CA CYS A 77 -11.87 -17.07 -20.77
C CYS A 77 -12.42 -16.00 -21.74
N PRO A 78 -12.30 -16.20 -23.05
CA PRO A 78 -12.78 -15.23 -24.03
C PRO A 78 -14.31 -15.14 -24.00
N LYS A 79 -14.86 -13.94 -24.13
CA LYS A 79 -16.30 -13.73 -24.39
C LYS A 79 -16.57 -13.77 -25.89
N LYS A 80 -17.70 -14.36 -26.32
CA LYS A 80 -18.24 -14.08 -27.66
C LYS A 80 -18.88 -12.68 -27.62
N GLN A 81 -18.49 -11.79 -28.53
CA GLN A 81 -19.29 -10.59 -28.84
C GLN A 81 -20.48 -11.03 -29.69
N ASN A 82 -21.66 -11.19 -29.08
CA ASN A 82 -22.89 -11.23 -29.87
C ASN A 82 -23.29 -9.77 -30.15
N PHE A 83 -23.23 -9.34 -31.41
CA PHE A 83 -23.93 -8.15 -31.88
C PHE A 83 -25.42 -8.37 -31.64
N VAL A 84 -25.98 -7.76 -30.59
CA VAL A 84 -27.42 -7.71 -30.39
C VAL A 84 -27.99 -6.77 -31.45
N SER A 85 -28.60 -7.32 -32.50
CA SER A 85 -29.50 -6.53 -33.34
C SER A 85 -30.74 -6.24 -32.50
N SER A 86 -31.00 -4.96 -32.23
CA SER A 86 -32.15 -4.50 -31.46
C SER A 86 -33.46 -4.95 -32.09
N LYS A 87 -34.14 -5.97 -31.52
CA LYS A 87 -35.59 -6.09 -31.61
C LYS A 87 -36.19 -7.06 -30.58
N HIS A 88 -37.25 -6.57 -29.92
CA HIS A 88 -38.21 -7.23 -29.01
C HIS A 88 -37.76 -7.38 -27.55
N VAL A 89 -38.11 -6.41 -26.68
CA VAL A 89 -39.39 -6.18 -25.96
C VAL A 89 -39.49 -7.01 -24.69
N LEU A 90 -39.54 -6.26 -23.59
CA LEU A 90 -39.92 -6.56 -22.21
C LEU A 90 -40.72 -7.86 -22.03
N ASP A 91 -40.15 -8.79 -21.27
CA ASP A 91 -40.87 -9.53 -20.23
C ASP A 91 -39.91 -9.77 -19.05
N ILE A 92 -40.35 -9.29 -17.88
CA ILE A 92 -39.73 -9.48 -16.57
C ILE A 92 -40.26 -10.83 -16.06
N ASP A 93 -39.38 -11.63 -15.46
CA ASP A 93 -39.62 -12.97 -14.90
C ASP A 93 -39.48 -14.13 -15.88
N ALA A 94 -38.24 -14.39 -16.30
CA ALA A 94 -37.82 -15.74 -16.66
C ALA A 94 -36.34 -15.95 -16.27
N ASP A 95 -36.10 -17.01 -15.50
CA ASP A 95 -34.83 -17.65 -15.24
C ASP A 95 -34.28 -18.23 -16.56
N THR A 96 -33.85 -17.37 -17.48
CA THR A 96 -33.33 -17.78 -18.79
C THR A 96 -31.83 -17.53 -18.85
N ASP A 97 -31.08 -18.56 -18.43
CA ASP A 97 -29.80 -18.97 -19.00
C ASP A 97 -29.95 -19.25 -20.51
N ALA A 98 -30.37 -18.24 -21.28
CA ALA A 98 -30.46 -18.30 -22.73
C ALA A 98 -29.46 -17.30 -23.31
N ASP A 99 -28.50 -17.84 -24.05
CA ASP A 99 -27.60 -17.16 -25.00
C ASP A 99 -26.18 -16.73 -24.56
N LEU A 100 -25.46 -17.58 -23.82
CA LEU A 100 -23.97 -17.56 -23.81
C LEU A 100 -23.35 -18.97 -23.87
N GLU A 101 -23.93 -19.87 -24.68
CA GLU A 101 -23.29 -21.15 -25.00
C GLU A 101 -22.09 -20.96 -25.95
N ASN A 102 -20.99 -21.65 -25.65
CA ASN A 102 -19.85 -22.03 -26.53
C ASN A 102 -18.47 -21.90 -25.86
N VAL A 103 -18.37 -21.48 -24.59
CA VAL A 103 -17.09 -21.42 -23.85
C VAL A 103 -17.09 -22.45 -22.72
N ASP A 104 -16.33 -23.53 -22.91
CA ASP A 104 -16.15 -24.58 -21.92
C ASP A 104 -14.83 -24.38 -21.19
N VAL A 105 -14.88 -24.46 -19.85
CA VAL A 105 -13.66 -24.52 -19.04
C VAL A 105 -13.37 -25.97 -18.72
N ASN A 106 -12.13 -26.40 -18.87
CA ASN A 106 -11.68 -27.75 -18.54
C ASN A 106 -10.51 -27.70 -17.54
N PRO A 107 -10.67 -28.26 -16.32
CA PRO A 107 -11.92 -28.77 -15.75
C PRO A 107 -12.98 -27.66 -15.56
N ASN A 108 -14.27 -28.02 -15.60
CA ASN A 108 -15.39 -27.08 -15.43
C ASN A 108 -15.33 -26.31 -14.10
N ASP A 109 -14.77 -26.96 -13.10
CA ASP A 109 -14.53 -26.49 -11.74
C ASP A 109 -13.10 -25.96 -11.52
N CYS A 110 -12.31 -25.69 -12.56
CA CYS A 110 -11.01 -25.06 -12.38
C CYS A 110 -11.13 -23.75 -11.56
N PHE A 111 -10.36 -23.50 -10.51
CA PHE A 111 -9.16 -24.23 -10.05
C PHE A 111 -9.37 -25.32 -8.99
N ASP A 112 -10.58 -25.61 -8.51
CA ASP A 112 -10.79 -26.67 -7.51
C ASP A 112 -10.26 -28.01 -8.02
N SER A 113 -10.49 -28.26 -9.31
CA SER A 113 -9.82 -29.30 -10.05
C SER A 113 -8.91 -28.73 -11.13
N ILE A 114 -7.80 -29.40 -11.34
CA ILE A 114 -6.73 -29.06 -12.28
C ILE A 114 -6.36 -30.29 -13.11
N ASN A 115 -5.76 -30.07 -14.27
CA ASN A 115 -5.18 -31.17 -15.06
C ASN A 115 -3.68 -31.25 -14.83
N ILE A 116 -3.19 -32.41 -14.40
CA ILE A 116 -1.76 -32.76 -14.37
C ILE A 116 -1.57 -33.92 -15.35
N ASP A 117 -0.70 -33.76 -16.35
CA ASP A 117 -0.47 -34.76 -17.42
C ASP A 117 -1.77 -35.30 -18.05
N SER A 118 -2.72 -34.39 -18.33
CA SER A 118 -4.06 -34.69 -18.87
C SER A 118 -5.01 -35.46 -17.94
N THR A 119 -4.62 -35.68 -16.68
CA THR A 119 -5.46 -36.32 -15.65
C THR A 119 -6.07 -35.25 -14.74
N LYS A 120 -7.40 -35.30 -14.55
CA LYS A 120 -8.11 -34.44 -13.61
C LYS A 120 -7.74 -34.81 -12.17
N LYS A 121 -7.29 -33.82 -11.39
CA LYS A 121 -6.97 -33.94 -9.97
C LYS A 121 -7.53 -32.77 -9.18
N TYR A 122 -7.73 -32.94 -7.88
CA TYR A 122 -8.12 -31.84 -6.98
C TYR A 122 -6.90 -31.05 -6.53
N ILE A 123 -6.94 -29.72 -6.63
CA ILE A 123 -5.78 -28.87 -6.33
C ILE A 123 -5.36 -28.98 -4.87
N VAL A 124 -6.30 -29.17 -3.95
CA VAL A 124 -6.03 -29.32 -2.51
C VAL A 124 -5.22 -30.56 -2.16
N ASN A 125 -5.21 -31.58 -3.03
CA ASN A 125 -4.40 -32.79 -2.84
C ASN A 125 -2.95 -32.58 -3.26
N GLU A 126 -2.70 -31.69 -4.22
CA GLU A 126 -1.36 -31.39 -4.74
C GLU A 126 -0.75 -30.17 -4.00
N LEU A 127 -1.60 -29.26 -3.54
CA LEU A 127 -1.26 -28.04 -2.80
C LEU A 127 -2.22 -27.87 -1.62
N PRO A 128 -1.97 -28.54 -0.47
CA PRO A 128 -2.78 -28.40 0.73
C PRO A 128 -2.91 -26.94 1.18
N GLY A 129 -4.14 -26.52 1.52
CA GLY A 129 -4.43 -25.14 1.91
C GLY A 129 -4.71 -24.18 0.74
N ALA A 130 -4.72 -24.70 -0.49
CA ALA A 130 -5.13 -23.97 -1.68
C ALA A 130 -6.51 -23.30 -1.51
N GLN A 131 -6.60 -21.99 -1.81
CA GLN A 131 -7.87 -21.26 -1.79
C GLN A 131 -8.27 -20.88 -3.20
N THR A 132 -9.46 -21.28 -3.63
CA THR A 132 -9.98 -21.04 -4.97
C THR A 132 -11.16 -20.08 -4.91
N TYR A 133 -11.26 -19.23 -5.93
CA TYR A 133 -12.32 -18.24 -6.05
C TYR A 133 -12.87 -18.31 -7.46
N ARG A 134 -14.11 -18.78 -7.60
CA ARG A 134 -14.82 -18.79 -8.89
C ARG A 134 -16.25 -18.35 -8.71
N ASN A 135 -16.79 -17.70 -9.74
CA ASN A 135 -18.23 -17.53 -9.88
C ASN A 135 -18.82 -18.76 -10.59
N LYS A 136 -20.13 -19.01 -10.42
CA LYS A 136 -20.87 -20.00 -11.21
C LYS A 136 -20.88 -19.62 -12.70
N SER A 137 -20.86 -18.33 -13.03
CA SER A 137 -20.78 -17.86 -14.41
C SER A 137 -19.41 -18.16 -15.04
N ARG A 138 -19.41 -18.90 -16.15
CA ARG A 138 -18.19 -19.34 -16.87
C ARG A 138 -17.38 -18.20 -17.48
N ASN A 139 -18.00 -17.04 -17.69
CA ASN A 139 -17.41 -15.84 -18.28
C ASN A 139 -16.75 -14.91 -17.25
N MET A 140 -16.81 -15.28 -15.97
CA MET A 140 -16.13 -14.57 -14.90
C MET A 140 -14.71 -15.09 -14.72
N PRO A 141 -13.77 -14.23 -14.29
CA PRO A 141 -12.45 -14.67 -13.89
C PRO A 141 -12.48 -15.77 -12.83
N ARG A 142 -11.51 -16.67 -12.92
CA ARG A 142 -11.23 -17.70 -11.94
C ARG A 142 -9.91 -17.39 -11.28
N TYR A 143 -9.84 -17.53 -9.97
CA TYR A 143 -8.64 -17.27 -9.20
C TYR A 143 -8.30 -18.43 -8.28
N PHE A 144 -7.02 -18.54 -7.99
CA PHE A 144 -6.46 -19.45 -7.01
C PHE A 144 -5.33 -18.73 -6.28
N LYS A 145 -5.35 -18.80 -4.95
CA LYS A 145 -4.26 -18.31 -4.11
C LYS A 145 -3.35 -19.47 -3.76
N VAL A 146 -2.09 -19.38 -4.17
CA VAL A 146 -1.07 -20.39 -3.89
C VAL A 146 -0.86 -20.49 -2.37
N PRO A 147 -1.04 -21.66 -1.74
CA PRO A 147 -0.78 -21.79 -0.32
C PRO A 147 0.73 -21.80 -0.06
N TYR A 148 1.08 -21.57 1.20
CA TYR A 148 2.40 -21.99 1.66
C TYR A 148 2.55 -23.51 1.53
N HIS A 149 3.69 -23.96 1.01
CA HIS A 149 3.97 -25.37 0.75
C HIS A 149 5.47 -25.61 0.82
N ASN A 150 5.88 -26.82 1.19
CA ASN A 150 7.29 -27.22 1.30
C ASN A 150 7.65 -28.29 0.28
N ASN A 151 7.04 -28.22 -0.91
CA ASN A 151 7.28 -29.21 -1.97
C ASN A 151 8.74 -29.12 -2.44
N GLU A 152 9.38 -30.27 -2.60
CA GLU A 152 10.77 -30.39 -3.07
C GLU A 152 10.90 -30.16 -4.59
N LEU A 153 9.79 -30.34 -5.32
CA LEU A 153 9.70 -30.22 -6.77
C LEU A 153 8.60 -29.24 -7.16
N ASP A 154 8.79 -28.60 -8.31
CA ASP A 154 7.77 -27.74 -8.92
C ASP A 154 6.49 -28.54 -9.17
N VAL A 155 5.34 -27.96 -8.82
CA VAL A 155 4.02 -28.53 -9.16
C VAL A 155 3.49 -27.84 -10.40
N ILE A 156 3.38 -28.58 -11.50
CA ILE A 156 2.92 -28.06 -12.78
C ILE A 156 1.52 -28.57 -13.06
N PHE A 157 0.59 -27.66 -13.34
CA PHE A 157 -0.78 -28.01 -13.70
C PHE A 157 -1.37 -27.05 -14.72
N GLN A 158 -2.47 -27.44 -15.34
CA GLN A 158 -3.12 -26.63 -16.35
C GLN A 158 -4.65 -26.61 -16.24
N CYS A 159 -5.22 -25.52 -16.74
CA CYS A 159 -6.63 -25.41 -17.09
C CYS A 159 -6.78 -24.84 -18.49
N SER A 160 -7.91 -25.09 -19.14
CA SER A 160 -8.14 -24.60 -20.50
C SER A 160 -9.53 -24.03 -20.73
N CYS A 161 -9.63 -23.03 -21.59
CA CYS A 161 -10.87 -22.52 -22.19
C CYS A 161 -10.99 -23.09 -23.61
N VAL A 162 -12.09 -23.77 -23.91
CA VAL A 162 -12.40 -24.36 -25.22
C VAL A 162 -13.54 -23.56 -25.85
N MET A 163 -13.33 -23.08 -27.07
CA MET A 163 -14.30 -22.32 -27.85
C MET A 163 -14.29 -22.78 -29.31
N GLY A 164 -15.29 -23.59 -29.70
CA GLY A 164 -15.30 -24.25 -31.00
C GLY A 164 -14.04 -25.10 -31.17
N SER A 165 -13.22 -24.82 -32.19
CA SER A 165 -11.94 -25.52 -32.44
C SER A 165 -10.75 -24.93 -31.68
N LYS A 166 -10.89 -23.78 -31.02
CA LYS A 166 -9.79 -23.09 -30.34
C LYS A 166 -9.73 -23.50 -28.86
N THR A 167 -8.55 -23.90 -28.40
CA THR A 167 -8.29 -24.21 -26.98
C THR A 167 -7.17 -23.32 -26.46
N ASN A 168 -7.49 -22.50 -25.47
CA ASN A 168 -6.53 -21.67 -24.76
C ASN A 168 -6.19 -22.32 -23.41
N LYS A 169 -4.91 -22.44 -23.06
CA LYS A 169 -4.44 -23.08 -21.84
C LYS A 169 -3.69 -22.10 -20.96
N ILE A 170 -4.02 -22.09 -19.67
CA ILE A 170 -3.14 -21.56 -18.64
C ILE A 170 -2.36 -22.74 -18.05
N ILE A 171 -1.04 -22.64 -18.03
CA ILE A 171 -0.13 -23.61 -17.43
C ILE A 171 0.55 -22.91 -16.25
N VAL A 172 0.31 -23.41 -15.05
CA VAL A 172 0.83 -22.84 -13.80
C VAL A 172 1.91 -23.78 -13.26
N THR A 173 3.10 -23.22 -13.05
CA THR A 173 4.24 -23.89 -12.42
C THR A 173 4.42 -23.30 -11.03
N VAL A 174 3.89 -23.97 -10.00
CA VAL A 174 4.14 -23.58 -8.61
C VAL A 174 5.53 -24.02 -8.21
N LYS A 175 6.40 -23.06 -7.91
CA LYS A 175 7.84 -23.30 -7.71
C LYS A 175 8.15 -23.91 -6.35
N ALA A 176 9.03 -24.91 -6.34
CA ALA A 176 9.61 -25.46 -5.12
C ALA A 176 10.33 -24.37 -4.31
N LEU A 177 10.22 -24.43 -2.97
CA LEU A 177 10.86 -23.45 -2.08
C LEU A 177 12.33 -23.77 -1.76
N ASN A 178 12.82 -24.96 -2.14
CA ASN A 178 14.18 -25.53 -2.03
C ASN A 178 15.28 -24.67 -1.39
N GLY A 179 15.11 -24.28 -0.12
CA GLY A 179 16.10 -23.50 0.65
C GLY A 179 16.68 -22.27 -0.07
N GLN A 180 16.06 -21.79 -1.15
CA GLN A 180 16.71 -20.82 -2.02
C GLN A 180 16.67 -19.46 -1.32
N ILE A 181 17.87 -18.97 -1.04
CA ILE A 181 18.10 -17.60 -0.60
C ILE A 181 17.38 -16.68 -1.61
N PRO A 182 16.57 -15.71 -1.14
CA PRO A 182 16.00 -14.68 -1.98
C PRO A 182 16.97 -14.17 -3.05
N LYS A 183 16.61 -14.30 -4.33
CA LYS A 183 17.32 -13.53 -5.37
C LYS A 183 17.26 -12.05 -4.98
N LYS A 184 18.45 -11.44 -4.84
CA LYS A 184 18.56 -10.00 -4.60
C LYS A 184 18.22 -9.30 -5.91
N TYR A 185 17.26 -8.38 -5.90
CA TYR A 185 16.92 -7.60 -7.09
C TYR A 185 18.15 -6.84 -7.59
N GLU A 186 18.38 -6.85 -8.89
CA GLU A 186 19.50 -6.13 -9.52
C GLU A 186 19.16 -4.66 -9.77
N LYS A 187 17.87 -4.33 -9.87
CA LYS A 187 17.37 -2.97 -10.15
C LYS A 187 16.18 -2.63 -9.24
N SER A 188 15.94 -1.33 -9.06
CA SER A 188 14.73 -0.82 -8.38
C SER A 188 14.03 0.25 -9.22
N GLU A 189 12.70 0.25 -9.19
CA GLU A 189 11.82 1.24 -9.80
C GLU A 189 11.03 1.95 -8.68
N ILE A 190 11.02 3.28 -8.67
CA ILE A 190 10.32 4.07 -7.64
C ILE A 190 8.95 4.49 -8.18
N LYS A 191 7.87 4.04 -7.54
CA LYS A 191 6.50 4.47 -7.84
C LYS A 191 6.02 5.47 -6.82
N SER A 192 5.70 6.68 -7.27
CA SER A 192 5.39 7.79 -6.38
C SER A 192 3.91 8.19 -6.42
N SER A 193 3.30 8.32 -5.25
CA SER A 193 1.91 8.76 -5.06
C SER A 193 1.84 10.08 -4.29
N PRO A 194 0.82 10.94 -4.49
CA PRO A 194 0.64 12.14 -3.67
C PRO A 194 0.02 11.79 -2.29
N SER A 195 0.32 12.61 -1.28
CA SER A 195 -0.33 12.52 0.03
C SER A 195 -1.81 12.91 -0.02
N ILE A 196 -2.64 12.25 0.77
CA ILE A 196 -4.03 12.61 1.09
C ILE A 196 -4.03 13.71 2.16
N VAL A 197 -4.92 14.69 2.04
CA VAL A 197 -5.08 15.78 3.00
C VAL A 197 -6.29 15.51 3.89
N ASP A 198 -6.07 15.43 5.20
CA ASP A 198 -7.11 15.31 6.21
C ASP A 198 -6.90 16.38 7.29
N GLY A 199 -7.67 17.47 7.20
CA GLY A 199 -7.46 18.65 8.04
C GLY A 199 -6.02 19.17 7.97
N PRO A 200 -5.28 19.25 9.11
CA PRO A 200 -3.89 19.65 9.12
C PRO A 200 -2.92 18.52 8.75
N VAL A 201 -3.37 17.27 8.67
CA VAL A 201 -2.52 16.09 8.46
C VAL A 201 -2.42 15.76 6.97
N ARG A 202 -1.20 15.41 6.54
CA ARG A 202 -0.89 14.92 5.20
C ARG A 202 -0.41 13.48 5.29
N ALA A 203 -1.27 12.55 4.90
CA ALA A 203 -1.11 11.12 5.08
C ALA A 203 -0.81 10.41 3.75
N CYS A 204 -0.08 9.30 3.81
CA CYS A 204 0.24 8.50 2.62
C CYS A 204 -0.69 7.28 2.49
N PRO A 205 -1.15 6.95 1.26
CA PRO A 205 -2.15 5.91 1.03
C PRO A 205 -1.63 4.47 1.20
N HIS A 206 -0.34 4.22 0.97
CA HIS A 206 0.22 2.85 0.88
C HIS A 206 1.01 2.44 2.13
N LYS A 207 0.35 2.36 3.29
CA LYS A 207 1.01 1.99 4.57
C LYS A 207 1.51 0.53 4.61
N GLN A 208 0.89 -0.37 3.85
CA GLN A 208 1.21 -1.81 3.81
C GLN A 208 2.46 -2.16 3.00
N SER A 209 3.10 -1.18 2.35
CA SER A 209 4.28 -1.43 1.52
C SER A 209 5.55 -1.82 2.32
N ILE A 210 5.52 -1.66 3.65
CA ILE A 210 6.62 -2.00 4.57
C ILE A 210 6.47 -3.44 5.13
N GLU A 211 5.25 -3.96 5.14
CA GLU A 211 4.95 -5.27 5.70
C GLU A 211 5.70 -6.39 4.95
N PRO A 212 6.10 -7.47 5.63
CA PRO A 212 6.69 -8.61 4.98
C PRO A 212 5.77 -9.18 3.91
N LYS A 213 6.23 -9.15 2.67
CA LYS A 213 5.57 -9.76 1.52
C LYS A 213 6.39 -10.94 1.06
N LEU A 214 5.73 -11.97 0.52
CA LEU A 214 6.48 -13.01 -0.17
C LEU A 214 7.17 -12.38 -1.36
N ILE A 215 8.45 -12.70 -1.51
CA ILE A 215 9.25 -12.23 -2.64
C ILE A 215 8.63 -12.88 -3.87
N LYS A 216 7.90 -12.08 -4.64
CA LYS A 216 7.46 -12.48 -5.98
C LYS A 216 8.74 -12.65 -6.77
N TRP A 217 9.09 -13.88 -7.14
CA TRP A 217 10.20 -14.08 -8.07
C TRP A 217 9.65 -13.71 -9.45
N ASN A 218 9.77 -12.43 -9.77
CA ASN A 218 9.40 -11.95 -11.08
C ASN A 218 10.47 -12.37 -12.09
N ASN A 219 10.06 -12.59 -13.34
CA ASN A 219 10.99 -12.75 -14.47
C ASN A 219 11.78 -11.46 -14.79
N LYS A 220 11.50 -10.36 -14.08
CA LYS A 220 12.25 -9.11 -14.14
C LYS A 220 12.92 -8.95 -12.79
N ASP A 221 14.25 -8.91 -12.75
CA ASP A 221 15.08 -8.72 -11.55
C ASP A 221 14.97 -7.28 -10.98
N THR A 222 13.76 -6.71 -10.96
CA THR A 222 13.47 -5.33 -10.58
C THR A 222 12.50 -5.28 -9.40
N GLU A 223 12.93 -4.65 -8.31
CA GLU A 223 12.09 -4.32 -7.16
C GLU A 223 11.27 -3.07 -7.45
N THR A 224 9.98 -3.06 -7.11
CA THR A 224 9.21 -1.81 -7.09
C THR A 224 9.20 -1.26 -5.67
N ILE A 225 9.71 -0.04 -5.49
CA ILE A 225 9.73 0.68 -4.21
C ILE A 225 8.66 1.76 -4.27
N ASP A 226 7.70 1.72 -3.34
CA ASP A 226 6.68 2.74 -3.27
C ASP A 226 7.21 3.99 -2.55
N SER A 227 6.78 5.15 -3.04
CA SER A 227 7.06 6.44 -2.45
C SER A 227 5.84 7.34 -2.38
N CYS A 228 5.91 8.35 -1.52
CA CYS A 228 4.85 9.30 -1.27
C CYS A 228 5.38 10.73 -1.24
N LYS A 229 4.76 11.62 -1.99
CA LYS A 229 5.06 13.06 -2.00
C LYS A 229 4.18 13.78 -0.99
N ILE A 230 4.81 14.40 0.01
CA ILE A 230 4.17 15.20 1.04
C ILE A 230 4.61 16.66 0.87
N ASP A 231 3.67 17.60 0.71
CA ASP A 231 3.96 19.03 0.62
C ASP A 231 3.45 19.77 1.85
N VAL A 232 4.34 20.16 2.76
CA VAL A 232 4.00 20.81 4.04
C VAL A 232 3.97 22.35 3.90
N ASN A 233 3.10 22.85 3.03
CA ASN A 233 3.09 24.25 2.63
C ASN A 233 2.45 25.25 3.62
N ARG A 234 1.79 24.79 4.69
CA ARG A 234 1.11 25.66 5.67
C ARG A 234 1.70 25.49 7.06
N PHE A 235 1.69 26.57 7.83
CA PHE A 235 1.82 26.49 9.28
C PHE A 235 0.63 25.70 9.86
N TYR A 236 0.87 24.85 10.85
CA TYR A 236 -0.05 23.80 11.32
C TYR A 236 -0.39 22.73 10.26
N SER A 237 0.59 22.30 9.47
CA SER A 237 0.46 21.06 8.72
C SER A 237 1.48 20.02 9.17
N TYR A 238 1.03 18.78 9.29
CA TYR A 238 1.80 17.65 9.78
C TYR A 238 2.03 16.66 8.64
N ALA A 239 3.24 16.11 8.55
CA ALA A 239 3.51 14.96 7.69
C ALA A 239 3.32 13.68 8.51
N GLN A 240 2.37 12.82 8.14
CA GLN A 240 2.19 11.51 8.79
C GLN A 240 3.06 10.47 8.07
N LEU A 241 3.94 9.82 8.82
CA LEU A 241 4.74 8.70 8.38
C LEU A 241 4.21 7.43 9.04
N ALA A 242 3.84 6.43 8.25
CA ALA A 242 3.60 5.09 8.74
C ALA A 242 4.92 4.32 8.78
N CYS A 243 5.53 4.15 9.94
CA CYS A 243 6.71 3.31 10.14
C CYS A 243 6.63 2.61 11.51
N PRO A 244 6.31 1.30 11.53
CA PRO A 244 6.14 0.55 12.78
C PRO A 244 7.43 0.45 13.59
N ASN A 245 7.27 0.23 14.89
CA ASN A 245 8.37 -0.05 15.82
C ASN A 245 8.97 -1.46 15.57
N ASN A 246 10.25 -1.63 15.86
CA ASN A 246 10.98 -2.89 15.75
C ASN A 246 10.60 -3.96 16.81
N ASN A 247 9.73 -3.63 17.78
CA ASN A 247 9.24 -4.57 18.79
C ASN A 247 8.41 -5.75 18.22
N PHE A 248 7.90 -5.64 16.99
CA PHE A 248 7.16 -6.71 16.34
C PHE A 248 8.08 -7.62 15.52
N SER A 249 7.91 -8.93 15.59
CA SER A 249 8.74 -9.89 14.85
C SER A 249 8.74 -9.67 13.33
N MET A 250 7.62 -9.18 12.78
CA MET A 250 7.49 -8.81 11.37
C MET A 250 8.21 -7.51 10.97
N HIS A 251 8.77 -6.79 11.95
CA HIS A 251 9.52 -5.53 11.80
C HIS A 251 10.84 -5.53 12.58
N SER A 252 11.37 -6.68 12.94
CA SER A 252 12.50 -6.80 13.90
C SER A 252 13.77 -6.05 13.48
N ASN A 253 14.02 -5.90 12.18
CA ASN A 253 15.16 -5.16 11.62
C ASN A 253 14.73 -3.88 10.88
N ILE A 254 13.56 -3.32 11.22
CA ILE A 254 13.08 -2.08 10.60
C ILE A 254 13.97 -0.90 10.99
N GLN A 255 14.27 -0.02 10.02
CA GLN A 255 15.10 1.15 10.21
C GLN A 255 14.42 2.40 9.65
N LEU A 256 14.48 3.49 10.40
CA LEU A 256 14.04 4.80 9.98
C LEU A 256 15.27 5.68 9.70
N THR A 257 15.47 6.04 8.44
CA THR A 257 16.62 6.82 7.99
C THR A 257 16.18 7.99 7.12
N TYR A 258 17.05 8.97 6.88
CA TYR A 258 16.75 10.08 6.00
C TYR A 258 17.97 10.55 5.21
N ASN A 259 17.70 11.21 4.08
CA ASN A 259 18.69 11.96 3.34
C ASN A 259 18.12 13.31 2.88
N ILE A 260 18.99 14.19 2.38
CA ILE A 260 18.63 15.59 2.10
C ILE A 260 18.82 15.85 0.61
N LEU A 261 17.79 16.38 -0.05
CA LEU A 261 17.85 16.84 -1.43
C LEU A 261 18.06 18.36 -1.52
N LYS A 262 17.47 19.11 -0.59
CA LYS A 262 17.63 20.56 -0.42
C LYS A 262 17.66 20.93 1.08
N PRO A 263 18.43 21.96 1.49
CA PRO A 263 19.14 22.92 0.65
C PRO A 263 20.47 22.39 0.08
N ASN A 264 21.18 21.56 0.84
CA ASN A 264 22.44 20.94 0.42
C ASN A 264 22.24 19.44 0.25
N LYS A 265 22.42 18.93 -0.97
CA LYS A 265 22.21 17.51 -1.27
C LYS A 265 23.20 16.64 -0.49
N ILE A 266 22.68 15.72 0.30
CA ILE A 266 23.43 14.68 1.02
C ILE A 266 22.76 13.36 0.65
N ASP A 267 23.46 12.55 -0.15
CA ASP A 267 22.94 11.28 -0.65
C ASP A 267 22.98 10.16 0.40
N GLU A 268 23.89 10.26 1.37
CA GLU A 268 24.04 9.29 2.45
C GLU A 268 22.82 9.30 3.38
N TYR A 269 22.29 8.11 3.66
CA TYR A 269 21.21 7.92 4.61
C TYR A 269 21.75 7.89 6.04
N LYS A 270 21.18 8.74 6.90
CA LYS A 270 21.47 8.78 8.34
C LYS A 270 20.26 8.32 9.14
N THR A 271 20.46 7.88 10.38
CA THR A 271 19.35 7.61 11.31
C THR A 271 18.45 8.82 11.42
N PHE A 272 17.13 8.62 11.35
CA PHE A 272 16.16 9.69 11.51
C PHE A 272 15.51 9.61 12.89
N ASN A 273 15.65 10.67 13.68
CA ASN A 273 15.09 10.82 15.01
C ASN A 273 14.80 12.29 15.29
N GLU A 274 14.20 12.58 16.44
CA GLU A 274 13.80 13.94 16.83
C GLU A 274 14.98 14.92 16.90
N SER A 275 16.12 14.49 17.43
CA SER A 275 17.34 15.32 17.49
C SER A 275 17.85 15.69 16.10
N GLU A 276 17.91 14.73 15.18
CA GLU A 276 18.32 14.97 13.79
C GLU A 276 17.35 15.89 13.05
N LEU A 277 16.04 15.71 13.26
CA LEU A 277 15.01 16.55 12.68
C LEU A 277 15.13 18.00 13.19
N ASN A 278 15.24 18.20 14.51
CA ASN A 278 15.43 19.51 15.12
C ASN A 278 16.76 20.17 14.70
N ASN A 279 17.84 19.40 14.52
CA ASN A 279 19.11 19.93 14.02
C ASN A 279 18.99 20.40 12.56
N LEU A 280 18.23 19.69 11.74
CA LEU A 280 18.02 20.04 10.33
C LEU A 280 17.09 21.26 10.18
N ILE A 281 15.98 21.26 10.91
CA ILE A 281 14.96 22.31 10.93
C ILE A 281 14.68 22.65 12.40
N PRO A 282 15.31 23.70 12.96
CA PRO A 282 15.15 24.06 14.37
C PRO A 282 13.69 24.21 14.79
N HIS A 283 13.32 23.66 15.95
CA HIS A 283 11.97 23.63 16.52
C HIS A 283 10.95 22.78 15.75
N SER A 284 11.43 21.82 14.96
CA SER A 284 10.57 20.74 14.46
C SER A 284 10.55 19.57 15.44
N GLU A 285 9.43 18.84 15.44
CA GLU A 285 9.14 17.81 16.45
C GLU A 285 8.60 16.55 15.77
N ILE A 286 8.88 15.40 16.38
CA ILE A 286 8.24 14.12 16.04
C ILE A 286 7.21 13.82 17.12
N LEU A 287 5.94 13.87 16.76
CA LEU A 287 4.85 13.51 17.66
C LEU A 287 4.49 12.04 17.42
N VAL A 288 4.43 11.26 18.50
CA VAL A 288 3.93 9.89 18.50
C VAL A 288 2.54 9.93 19.13
N ASP A 289 1.50 9.59 18.35
CA ASP A 289 0.13 9.62 18.86
C ASP A 289 -0.11 8.39 19.74
N VAL A 290 -0.22 8.62 21.06
CA VAL A 290 -0.72 7.61 22.00
C VAL A 290 -2.21 7.86 22.13
N VAL A 291 -3.00 7.25 21.25
CA VAL A 291 -4.46 7.26 21.43
C VAL A 291 -4.78 6.33 22.61
N GLU A 292 -4.92 6.90 23.81
CA GLU A 292 -5.56 6.22 24.92
C GLU A 292 -7.07 6.09 24.60
N SER A 293 -7.45 5.00 23.94
CA SER A 293 -8.84 4.55 23.97
C SER A 293 -9.05 3.72 25.24
N ASN A 294 -9.93 4.20 26.11
CA ASN A 294 -10.37 3.48 27.31
C ASN A 294 -10.65 1.99 27.00
N ASN A 295 -9.88 1.14 27.69
CA ASN A 295 -9.99 -0.32 27.85
C ASN A 295 -9.32 -1.28 26.86
N ASP A 296 -8.46 -0.83 25.96
CA ASP A 296 -7.34 -1.64 25.44
C ASP A 296 -6.29 -0.66 24.89
N ILE A 297 -5.05 -0.75 25.37
CA ILE A 297 -3.97 0.14 24.92
C ILE A 297 -3.59 -0.26 23.49
N ASN A 298 -4.31 0.23 22.48
CA ASN A 298 -3.84 0.25 21.09
C ASN A 298 -2.98 1.50 20.92
N VAL A 299 -1.72 1.42 21.33
CA VAL A 299 -0.72 2.42 20.93
C VAL A 299 -0.69 2.43 19.39
N ASP A 300 -0.90 3.59 18.77
CA ASP A 300 -0.74 3.76 17.31
C ASP A 300 0.75 3.73 16.96
N THR A 301 1.39 2.58 17.22
CA THR A 301 2.83 2.31 17.05
C THR A 301 3.30 2.41 15.60
N TYR A 302 2.37 2.67 14.68
CA TYR A 302 2.63 2.78 13.26
C TYR A 302 2.84 4.22 12.81
N ASN A 303 2.26 5.22 13.47
CA ASN A 303 2.24 6.58 12.93
C ASN A 303 3.17 7.53 13.69
N LEU A 304 4.02 8.22 12.94
CA LEU A 304 4.83 9.36 13.38
C LEU A 304 4.29 10.61 12.70
N TYR A 305 4.10 11.70 13.44
CA TYR A 305 3.67 12.98 12.89
C TYR A 305 4.80 13.99 13.00
N LEU A 306 5.27 14.47 11.85
CA LEU A 306 6.30 15.50 11.81
C LEU A 306 5.64 16.88 11.84
N PHE A 307 5.95 17.65 12.88
CA PHE A 307 5.57 19.05 13.01
C PHE A 307 6.70 19.96 12.52
N PHE A 308 6.35 21.01 11.77
CA PHE A 308 7.30 22.01 11.29
C PHE A 308 6.90 23.43 11.71
N PRO A 309 7.85 24.23 12.24
CA PRO A 309 7.58 25.50 12.93
C PRO A 309 7.15 26.63 12.01
N TYR A 310 6.71 27.75 12.60
CA TYR A 310 6.26 28.93 11.86
C TYR A 310 7.35 29.53 10.96
N TYR A 311 8.57 29.66 11.50
CA TYR A 311 9.72 30.18 10.79
C TYR A 311 10.56 29.02 10.23
N ILE A 312 10.87 29.08 8.95
CA ILE A 312 11.68 28.07 8.27
C ILE A 312 12.68 28.80 7.39
N LYS A 313 13.96 28.60 7.69
CA LYS A 313 15.06 29.40 7.11
C LYS A 313 15.18 29.23 5.60
N GLU A 314 14.97 28.04 5.06
CA GLU A 314 15.19 27.70 3.66
C GLU A 314 14.12 26.74 3.13
N ASN A 315 14.14 26.44 1.83
CA ASN A 315 13.33 25.35 1.30
C ASN A 315 14.04 24.02 1.58
N TYR A 316 13.33 23.08 2.18
CA TYR A 316 13.82 21.73 2.44
C TYR A 316 13.10 20.72 1.55
N GLU A 317 13.87 19.78 1.02
CA GLU A 317 13.36 18.59 0.38
C GLU A 317 14.14 17.42 0.99
N ILE A 318 13.45 16.55 1.71
CA ILE A 318 14.06 15.41 2.41
C ILE A 318 13.36 14.11 2.01
N ASN A 319 14.12 13.02 1.98
CA ASN A 319 13.54 11.69 1.88
C ASN A 319 13.66 11.03 3.24
N VAL A 320 12.54 10.71 3.86
CA VAL A 320 12.50 9.86 5.05
C VAL A 320 12.16 8.45 4.60
N LEU A 321 12.96 7.48 5.01
CA LEU A 321 12.91 6.11 4.54
C LEU A 321 12.59 5.18 5.70
N CYS A 322 11.52 4.40 5.55
CA CYS A 322 11.20 3.28 6.42
C CYS A 322 11.60 1.98 5.70
N ASP A 323 12.67 1.34 6.17
CA ASP A 323 13.29 0.18 5.52
C ASP A 323 13.16 -1.06 6.40
N ASN A 324 12.35 -2.02 5.97
CA ASN A 324 12.16 -3.31 6.63
C ASN A 324 12.80 -4.47 5.83
N THR A 325 13.60 -4.17 4.79
CA THR A 325 14.09 -5.19 3.84
C THR A 325 15.05 -6.21 4.44
N ASN A 326 15.62 -5.91 5.60
CA ASN A 326 16.46 -6.84 6.36
C ASN A 326 15.65 -7.77 7.28
N THR A 327 14.33 -7.59 7.38
CA THR A 327 13.46 -8.47 8.15
C THR A 327 12.98 -9.64 7.30
N THR A 328 13.12 -10.85 7.83
CA THR A 328 12.48 -12.06 7.29
C THR A 328 11.51 -12.61 8.33
N TYR A 329 10.26 -12.80 7.94
CA TYR A 329 9.19 -13.29 8.82
C TYR A 329 8.31 -14.27 8.04
N GLU A 330 8.16 -15.51 8.51
CA GLU A 330 7.40 -16.56 7.81
C GLU A 330 7.77 -16.71 6.31
N SER A 331 9.09 -16.72 6.02
CA SER A 331 9.62 -16.74 4.64
C SER A 331 9.23 -15.54 3.76
N LYS A 332 8.60 -14.50 4.33
CA LYS A 332 8.34 -13.20 3.69
C LYS A 332 9.50 -12.26 3.99
N LYS A 333 9.77 -11.33 3.06
CA LYS A 333 10.78 -10.28 3.24
C LYS A 333 10.07 -8.95 3.43
N GLY A 334 10.52 -8.19 4.43
CA GLY A 334 10.01 -6.84 4.67
C GLY A 334 10.19 -5.93 3.46
N GLY A 335 9.29 -4.97 3.32
CA GLY A 335 9.34 -4.00 2.23
C GLY A 335 10.08 -2.73 2.60
N LYS A 336 9.99 -1.74 1.72
CA LYS A 336 10.64 -0.44 1.83
C LYS A 336 9.70 0.65 1.36
N TYR A 337 9.69 1.79 2.06
CA TYR A 337 8.83 2.92 1.70
C TYR A 337 9.53 4.26 1.86
N ILE A 338 9.38 5.15 0.87
CA ILE A 338 10.06 6.46 0.83
C ILE A 338 9.04 7.60 0.96
N TYR A 339 9.19 8.44 1.97
CA TYR A 339 8.46 9.69 2.15
C TYR A 339 9.27 10.87 1.60
N ASN A 340 8.85 11.42 0.46
CA ASN A 340 9.44 12.61 -0.15
C ASN A 340 8.75 13.86 0.40
N ILE A 341 9.36 14.52 1.39
CA ILE A 341 8.76 15.63 2.12
C ILE A 341 9.33 16.95 1.60
N LYS A 342 8.45 17.86 1.18
CA LYS A 342 8.78 19.22 0.78
C LYS A 342 8.31 20.19 1.85
N ILE A 343 9.20 21.04 2.32
CA ILE A 343 8.92 22.06 3.33
C ILE A 343 9.40 23.41 2.77
N PRO A 344 8.50 24.36 2.45
CA PRO A 344 8.89 25.64 1.90
C PRO A 344 9.45 26.58 2.98
N LYS A 345 10.32 27.51 2.54
CA LYS A 345 10.83 28.62 3.33
C LYS A 345 9.67 29.46 3.89
N ARG A 346 9.78 29.85 5.16
CA ARG A 346 8.82 30.72 5.86
C ARG A 346 9.60 31.85 6.53
N GLU A 347 9.68 33.00 5.86
CA GLU A 347 10.53 34.13 6.26
C GLU A 347 9.91 35.00 7.35
N LYS A 348 8.60 34.84 7.60
CA LYS A 348 7.91 35.67 8.57
C LYS A 348 8.36 35.30 9.98
N LYS A 349 9.12 36.21 10.58
CA LYS A 349 9.53 36.12 11.97
C LYS A 349 8.33 36.24 12.90
N VAL A 350 8.48 35.74 14.12
CA VAL A 350 7.45 35.80 15.16
C VAL A 350 7.81 36.84 16.20
N LYS A 351 6.79 37.42 16.84
CA LYS A 351 6.99 38.23 18.04
C LYS A 351 7.29 37.29 19.20
N GLY A 352 8.28 37.62 20.00
CA GLY A 352 8.70 36.68 21.02
C GLY A 352 9.99 37.01 21.72
N CYS A 353 10.36 36.10 22.60
CA CYS A 353 11.48 36.24 23.50
C CYS A 353 12.34 34.99 23.40
N ASN A 354 13.63 35.19 23.17
CA ASN A 354 14.60 34.11 23.26
C ASN A 354 15.34 34.24 24.60
N PHE A 355 15.06 33.33 25.52
CA PHE A 355 15.73 33.28 26.82
C PHE A 355 17.02 32.45 26.78
N ASN A 356 17.34 31.82 25.64
CA ASN A 356 18.60 31.10 25.46
C ASN A 356 19.76 32.10 25.25
N SER A 357 20.49 32.38 26.33
CA SER A 357 21.62 33.32 26.34
C SER A 357 22.80 32.91 25.45
N ASN A 358 22.86 31.64 25.04
CA ASN A 358 24.00 31.07 24.32
C ASN A 358 23.80 31.04 22.80
N LYS A 359 22.59 31.29 22.29
CA LYS A 359 22.30 31.18 20.85
C LYS A 359 21.29 32.23 20.41
N LYS A 360 21.68 33.05 19.42
CA LYS A 360 20.74 33.95 18.74
C LYS A 360 19.78 33.13 17.88
N SER A 361 18.48 33.35 18.03
CA SER A 361 17.45 32.69 17.23
C SER A 361 17.01 33.59 16.08
N GLU A 362 17.06 33.07 14.84
CA GLU A 362 16.66 33.83 13.64
C GLU A 362 15.13 33.98 13.53
N MET A 363 14.37 33.20 14.30
CA MET A 363 12.91 33.14 14.27
C MET A 363 12.24 34.40 14.82
N PHE A 364 12.88 35.14 15.74
CA PHE A 364 12.27 36.30 16.39
C PHE A 364 12.55 37.63 15.67
N GLU A 365 11.54 38.49 15.58
CA GLU A 365 11.63 39.83 14.97
C GLU A 365 12.71 40.69 15.64
N ASN A 366 12.69 40.74 16.97
CA ASN A 366 13.64 41.48 17.80
C ASN A 366 14.79 40.59 18.25
N GLY A 367 15.46 39.89 17.32
CA GLY A 367 16.47 38.86 17.60
C GLY A 367 17.70 39.26 18.45
N GLU A 368 17.66 40.35 19.20
CA GLU A 368 18.55 40.62 20.32
C GLU A 368 18.36 39.56 21.41
N ILE A 369 19.49 39.03 21.89
CA ILE A 369 19.54 38.27 23.14
C ILE A 369 18.99 39.23 24.19
N ILE A 370 17.89 38.86 24.85
CA ILE A 370 17.54 39.54 26.11
C ILE A 370 18.68 39.16 27.04
N LYS A 371 19.69 40.03 27.14
CA LYS A 371 20.71 39.92 28.19
C LYS A 371 19.90 40.01 29.46
N LEU A 372 19.79 38.90 30.17
CA LEU A 372 19.20 38.82 31.50
C LEU A 372 19.93 39.86 32.37
N ASP A 373 19.45 41.08 32.37
CA ASP A 373 19.76 42.06 33.38
C ASP A 373 19.23 41.49 34.69
N GLU A 374 20.14 41.37 35.66
CA GLU A 374 20.05 40.54 36.88
C GLU A 374 18.83 40.80 37.78
N ASN A 375 17.92 41.70 37.39
CA ASN A 375 16.75 42.10 38.17
C ASN A 375 15.38 42.00 37.48
N THR A 376 15.26 41.65 36.18
CA THR A 376 13.92 41.41 35.59
C THR A 376 13.92 40.31 34.52
N ASN A 377 13.60 39.07 34.91
CA ASN A 377 13.30 37.93 34.01
C ASN A 377 12.00 38.11 33.19
N THR A 378 11.63 39.34 32.81
CA THR A 378 10.33 39.66 32.21
C THR A 378 10.51 40.20 30.79
N CYS A 379 9.98 39.46 29.81
CA CYS A 379 9.87 39.94 28.44
C CYS A 379 8.43 40.39 28.16
N LYS A 380 8.26 41.64 27.71
CA LYS A 380 6.94 42.20 27.37
C LYS A 380 6.77 42.25 25.85
N ILE A 381 5.66 41.73 25.36
CA ILE A 381 5.33 41.67 23.93
C ILE A 381 4.04 42.47 23.70
N ASP A 382 4.06 43.43 22.78
CA ASP A 382 2.86 44.11 22.32
C ASP A 382 2.20 43.32 21.17
N ALA A 383 1.14 42.59 21.51
CA ALA A 383 0.43 41.68 20.62
C ALA A 383 -0.85 42.29 20.07
N LYS A 384 -1.07 42.10 18.77
CA LYS A 384 -2.27 42.49 18.03
C LYS A 384 -3.04 41.24 17.59
N PRO A 385 -4.35 41.35 17.29
CA PRO A 385 -5.09 40.23 16.73
C PRO A 385 -4.39 39.64 15.50
N LYS A 386 -4.28 38.31 15.46
CA LYS A 386 -3.58 37.51 14.42
C LYS A 386 -2.05 37.51 14.48
N ASP A 387 -1.44 38.14 15.48
CA ASP A 387 -0.01 37.96 15.74
C ASP A 387 0.26 36.52 16.19
N VAL A 388 1.36 35.94 15.70
CA VAL A 388 1.90 34.67 16.19
C VAL A 388 2.99 35.01 17.19
N ILE A 389 2.81 34.51 18.42
CA ILE A 389 3.70 34.75 19.55
C ILE A 389 4.41 33.45 19.87
N ALA A 390 5.72 33.51 20.07
CA ALA A 390 6.51 32.37 20.54
C ALA A 390 7.50 32.80 21.64
N PHE A 391 8.00 31.84 22.40
CA PHE A 391 9.15 32.04 23.27
C PHE A 391 10.01 30.79 23.25
N GLU A 392 11.31 30.97 23.43
CA GLU A 392 12.29 29.88 23.49
C GLU A 392 12.93 29.89 24.88
N CYS A 393 12.82 28.78 25.60
CA CYS A 393 13.46 28.60 26.89
C CYS A 393 14.90 28.08 26.72
N PRO A 394 15.79 28.29 27.70
CA PRO A 394 17.06 27.57 27.76
C PRO A 394 16.82 26.05 27.84
N PRO A 395 17.72 25.22 27.29
CA PRO A 395 17.65 23.77 27.40
C PRO A 395 17.80 23.27 28.84
#